data_AF-T0Z459-F1
#
_entry.id   AF-T0Z459-F1
#
_cell.length_a   1.000
_cell.length_b   1.000
_cell.length_c   1.000
_cell.angle_alpha   90.00
_cell.angle_beta   90.00
_cell.angle_gamma   90.00
#
_symmetry.space_group_name_H-M   'P 1'
#
loop_
_entity.id
_entity.type
_entity.pdbx_description
1 polymer ?
#
loop_
_entity_poly.entity_id
_entity_poly.type
_entity_poly.pdbx_seq_one_letter_code
_entity_poly.pdbx_strand_id
1 'polypeptide(L)'
;HYLGRIFEDGSFKEARRRFKKKESMALLNYLPQAVREALKPMEEKYGSIGVIPSKSLYHVYNTTSYNTPSYLGYIDTDGKFTPFSSITSIHEEPKEYKIDKIDFTILRALSMNARMPLKRIAKFSGLKHTAVHHRIKKLEINMGISYIAEIDVEKLGYTEYMLFIKFRGNRPKREEAISVFANDPRVQFTAITEGEYQIMAYALAKNNKNASDLMFKLMGGAMSGLDAEWYLVPFKGFYGYAPLRDEFFNLIEQNDVWQRSKDNMKKPPNVLGIEEYTVLRDLNTNGKAEFKEISGRYKLKAQSANYYYKRLIDKKIIKRITITMQKLPTKYFTVMIASIINDERFRKTRTDLLFEVIKESNNYTNRYSLFGDIQNPSGVIFIAPILKDAEAESIEEEIVTRIKGIEIKRIVVTDIIVGRLCLRNFDNAHSVQHEMLEEQDLIETEQKKLYSNY
;
A
#
# COMPACT_ATOMS: atom_id res chain seq x y z
N HIS A 1 9.17 -18.28 -4.35
CA HIS A 1 8.76 -19.13 -3.20
C HIS A 1 8.07 -20.39 -3.72
N TYR A 2 8.47 -21.59 -3.27
CA TYR A 2 7.86 -22.86 -3.70
C TYR A 2 6.61 -23.15 -2.85
N LEU A 3 5.43 -23.21 -3.48
CA LEU A 3 4.14 -23.33 -2.79
C LEU A 3 3.76 -24.78 -2.48
N GLY A 4 4.32 -25.76 -3.19
CA GLY A 4 3.98 -27.18 -3.07
C GLY A 4 4.07 -27.89 -4.42
N ARG A 5 3.77 -29.20 -4.44
CA ARG A 5 3.82 -30.03 -5.65
C ARG A 5 2.41 -30.35 -6.15
N ILE A 6 2.21 -30.26 -7.46
CA ILE A 6 1.04 -30.83 -8.15
C ILE A 6 1.48 -32.20 -8.72
N PHE A 7 0.69 -33.24 -8.45
CA PHE A 7 0.92 -34.58 -8.98
C PHE A 7 0.23 -34.75 -10.34
N GLU A 8 0.59 -35.78 -11.10
CA GLU A 8 0.02 -36.04 -12.44
C GLU A 8 -1.50 -36.24 -12.42
N ASP A 9 -2.07 -36.61 -11.27
CA ASP A 9 -3.52 -36.73 -11.05
C ASP A 9 -4.22 -35.40 -10.70
N GLY A 10 -3.47 -34.28 -10.68
CA GLY A 10 -4.00 -32.94 -10.39
C GLY A 10 -4.14 -32.62 -8.89
N SER A 11 -3.74 -33.52 -7.99
CA SER A 11 -3.74 -33.24 -6.55
C SER A 11 -2.55 -32.34 -6.16
N PHE A 12 -2.80 -31.39 -5.23
CA PHE A 12 -1.78 -30.47 -4.73
C PHE A 12 -1.41 -30.79 -3.28
N LYS A 13 -0.12 -30.85 -2.98
CA LYS A 13 0.40 -31.04 -1.61
C LYS A 13 1.34 -29.91 -1.22
N GLU A 14 0.98 -29.22 -0.14
CA GLU A 14 1.65 -28.04 0.38
C GLU A 14 3.02 -28.39 1.03
N ALA A 15 3.99 -27.50 0.88
CA ALA A 15 5.35 -27.73 1.37
C ALA A 15 5.44 -27.61 2.90
N ARG A 16 5.75 -28.71 3.62
CA ARG A 16 6.08 -28.65 5.04
C ARG A 16 7.49 -28.05 5.21
N ARG A 17 7.57 -26.88 5.85
CA ARG A 17 8.81 -26.15 6.13
C ARG A 17 9.87 -27.04 6.79
N ARG A 18 10.89 -27.43 6.02
CA ARG A 18 12.28 -27.65 6.47
C ARG A 18 13.18 -27.40 5.27
N PHE A 19 13.87 -26.25 5.26
CA PHE A 19 14.91 -25.99 4.27
C PHE A 19 16.05 -27.00 4.47
N LYS A 20 16.13 -28.00 3.59
CA LYS A 20 17.36 -28.77 3.36
C LYS A 20 17.92 -28.37 2.00
N LYS A 21 19.19 -27.97 2.02
CA LYS A 21 20.04 -27.43 0.95
C LYS A 21 20.22 -28.36 -0.28
N LYS A 22 19.42 -29.42 -0.43
CA LYS A 22 19.60 -30.49 -1.44
C LYS A 22 18.48 -30.60 -2.49
N GLU A 23 17.41 -29.82 -2.39
CA GLU A 23 16.23 -29.97 -3.27
C GLU A 23 16.15 -28.97 -4.45
N SER A 24 17.11 -28.04 -4.59
CA SER A 24 17.17 -27.11 -5.74
C SER A 24 17.60 -27.77 -7.07
N MET A 25 18.18 -28.98 -7.02
CA MET A 25 18.67 -29.71 -8.20
C MET A 25 17.56 -30.32 -9.08
N ALA A 26 16.32 -30.43 -8.58
CA ALA A 26 15.24 -31.13 -9.30
C ALA A 26 14.59 -30.30 -10.42
N LEU A 27 14.64 -28.96 -10.37
CA LEU A 27 14.02 -28.07 -11.37
C LEU A 27 14.93 -27.78 -12.57
N LEU A 28 16.26 -27.78 -12.38
CA LEU A 28 17.22 -27.54 -13.45
C LEU A 28 17.18 -28.64 -14.52
N ASN A 29 16.95 -29.90 -14.15
CA ASN A 29 16.95 -31.03 -15.07
C ASN A 29 15.83 -31.03 -16.12
N TYR A 30 14.78 -30.21 -15.93
CA TYR A 30 13.67 -30.06 -16.89
C TYR A 30 13.88 -28.91 -17.89
N LEU A 31 14.96 -28.14 -17.75
CA LEU A 31 15.32 -27.10 -18.72
C LEU A 31 16.02 -27.72 -19.94
N PRO A 32 15.80 -27.20 -21.16
CA PRO A 32 16.57 -27.59 -22.33
C PRO A 32 18.08 -27.51 -22.07
N GLN A 33 18.84 -28.40 -22.70
CA GLN A 33 20.29 -28.48 -22.48
C GLN A 33 20.99 -27.13 -22.73
N ALA A 34 20.63 -26.45 -23.83
CA ALA A 34 21.19 -25.14 -24.18
C ALA A 34 20.93 -24.08 -23.09
N VAL A 35 19.75 -24.09 -22.47
CA VAL A 35 19.39 -23.17 -21.39
C VAL A 35 20.18 -23.48 -20.12
N ARG A 36 20.36 -24.76 -19.78
CA ARG A 36 21.18 -25.16 -18.63
C ARG A 36 22.63 -24.75 -18.79
N GLU A 37 23.20 -24.94 -19.97
CA GLU A 37 24.59 -24.57 -20.25
C GLU A 37 24.80 -23.05 -20.15
N ALA A 38 23.82 -22.26 -20.61
CA ALA A 38 23.84 -20.80 -20.50
C ALA A 38 23.72 -20.27 -19.06
N LEU A 39 23.15 -21.05 -18.12
CA LEU A 39 22.98 -20.66 -16.72
C LEU A 39 24.23 -20.87 -15.86
N LYS A 40 25.06 -21.88 -16.18
CA LYS A 40 26.28 -22.22 -15.42
C LYS A 40 27.19 -21.02 -15.08
N PRO A 41 27.62 -20.19 -16.06
CA PRO A 41 28.50 -19.05 -15.75
C PRO A 41 27.81 -17.99 -14.86
N MET A 42 26.48 -17.94 -14.82
CA MET A 42 25.74 -17.03 -13.95
C MET A 42 25.61 -17.57 -12.53
N GLU A 43 25.46 -18.88 -12.36
CA GLU A 43 25.51 -19.53 -11.04
C GLU A 43 26.85 -19.30 -10.38
N GLU A 44 27.95 -19.46 -11.13
CA GLU A 44 29.31 -19.20 -10.65
C GLU A 44 29.49 -17.72 -10.26
N LYS A 45 28.95 -16.80 -11.06
CA LYS A 45 29.10 -15.35 -10.82
C LYS A 45 28.25 -14.83 -9.67
N TYR A 46 26.99 -15.25 -9.55
CA TYR A 46 26.02 -14.66 -8.62
C TYR A 46 25.73 -15.55 -7.40
N GLY A 47 26.21 -16.79 -7.37
CA GLY A 47 26.07 -17.75 -6.28
C GLY A 47 24.69 -18.40 -6.17
N SER A 48 23.61 -17.63 -6.41
CA SER A 48 22.25 -18.14 -6.46
C SER A 48 21.45 -17.43 -7.54
N ILE A 49 20.88 -18.20 -8.47
CA ILE A 49 19.99 -17.69 -9.51
C ILE A 49 18.65 -18.42 -9.51
N GLY A 50 17.61 -17.70 -9.89
CA GLY A 50 16.27 -18.22 -10.15
C GLY A 50 15.94 -18.11 -11.62
N VAL A 51 15.25 -19.12 -12.16
CA VAL A 51 14.83 -19.16 -13.56
C VAL A 51 13.32 -19.37 -13.64
N ILE A 52 12.63 -18.53 -14.40
CA ILE A 52 11.19 -18.59 -14.61
C ILE A 52 10.92 -18.79 -16.11
N PRO A 53 10.43 -19.96 -16.55
CA PRO A 53 10.04 -20.19 -17.94
C PRO A 53 8.78 -19.41 -18.32
N SER A 54 8.74 -18.85 -19.52
CA SER A 54 7.62 -18.09 -20.08
C SER A 54 7.53 -18.30 -21.59
N LYS A 55 6.54 -19.12 -22.03
CA LYS A 55 6.25 -19.50 -23.43
C LYS A 55 7.45 -20.03 -24.24
N SER A 56 8.38 -19.15 -24.64
CA SER A 56 9.55 -19.43 -25.50
C SER A 56 10.85 -18.85 -24.94
N LEU A 57 10.84 -18.34 -23.69
CA LEU A 57 11.97 -17.69 -23.04
C LEU A 57 12.11 -18.17 -21.59
N TYR A 58 13.30 -18.02 -21.04
CA TYR A 58 13.65 -18.36 -19.65
C TYR A 58 14.20 -17.11 -18.96
N HIS A 59 13.40 -16.50 -18.09
CA HIS A 59 13.78 -15.29 -17.36
C HIS A 59 14.73 -15.63 -16.21
N VAL A 60 15.88 -14.98 -16.14
CA VAL A 60 16.93 -15.25 -15.16
C VAL A 60 17.00 -14.13 -14.13
N TYR A 61 17.06 -14.49 -12.85
CA TYR A 61 17.10 -13.58 -11.72
C TYR A 61 18.25 -13.94 -10.80
N ASN A 62 18.93 -12.94 -10.24
CA ASN A 62 19.81 -13.12 -9.08
C ASN A 62 18.94 -13.20 -7.82
N THR A 63 19.06 -14.28 -7.06
CA THR A 63 18.25 -14.56 -5.87
C THR A 63 19.02 -14.41 -4.56
N THR A 64 20.23 -13.84 -4.61
CA THR A 64 21.09 -13.66 -3.43
C THR A 64 20.58 -12.60 -2.46
N SER A 65 19.66 -11.72 -2.89
CA SER A 65 19.01 -10.73 -2.01
C SER A 65 17.67 -11.26 -1.48
N TYR A 66 17.52 -11.32 -0.15
CA TYR A 66 16.47 -12.08 0.54
C TYR A 66 15.02 -11.60 0.29
N ASN A 67 14.80 -10.37 -0.20
CA ASN A 67 13.46 -9.79 -0.36
C ASN A 67 13.09 -9.37 -1.80
N THR A 68 14.04 -9.26 -2.74
CA THR A 68 13.75 -8.91 -4.14
C THR A 68 14.77 -9.55 -5.09
N PRO A 69 14.37 -10.55 -5.89
CA PRO A 69 15.20 -11.08 -6.96
C PRO A 69 15.54 -9.97 -7.96
N SER A 70 16.82 -9.80 -8.29
CA SER A 70 17.25 -8.81 -9.29
C SER A 70 17.23 -9.46 -10.68
N TYR A 71 16.44 -8.92 -11.62
CA TYR A 71 16.34 -9.48 -12.96
C TYR A 71 17.64 -9.29 -13.75
N LEU A 72 18.22 -10.38 -14.25
CA LEU A 72 19.51 -10.37 -14.95
C LEU A 72 19.34 -10.33 -16.48
N GLY A 73 18.24 -10.85 -17.01
CA GLY A 73 18.01 -10.99 -18.46
C GLY A 73 17.19 -12.24 -18.79
N TYR A 74 17.15 -12.64 -20.05
CA TYR A 74 16.46 -13.89 -20.45
C TYR A 74 17.35 -14.74 -21.35
N ILE A 75 17.08 -16.05 -21.36
CA ILE A 75 17.68 -17.02 -22.26
C ILE A 75 16.58 -17.50 -23.21
N ASP A 76 16.82 -17.54 -24.51
CA ASP A 76 15.89 -18.16 -25.45
C ASP A 76 16.00 -19.69 -25.47
N THR A 77 15.17 -20.36 -26.27
CA THR A 77 15.19 -21.83 -26.37
C THR A 77 16.50 -22.40 -26.90
N ASP A 78 17.29 -21.59 -27.60
CA ASP A 78 18.57 -21.97 -28.21
C ASP A 78 19.76 -21.69 -27.27
N GLY A 79 19.50 -21.24 -26.04
CA GLY A 79 20.52 -20.99 -25.03
C GLY A 79 21.19 -19.62 -25.14
N LYS A 80 20.72 -18.72 -26.02
CA LYS A 80 21.29 -17.39 -26.13
C LYS A 80 20.77 -16.50 -25.00
N PHE A 81 21.68 -16.06 -24.14
CA PHE A 81 21.37 -15.10 -23.09
C PHE A 81 21.39 -13.66 -23.62
N THR A 82 20.33 -12.91 -23.31
CA THR A 82 20.23 -11.47 -23.52
C THR A 82 20.20 -10.78 -22.16
N PRO A 83 21.27 -10.07 -21.76
CA PRO A 83 21.29 -9.38 -20.48
C PRO A 83 20.26 -8.25 -20.42
N PHE A 84 19.72 -7.99 -19.23
CA PHE A 84 18.82 -6.86 -19.01
C PHE A 84 19.43 -5.53 -19.49
N SER A 85 20.75 -5.37 -19.34
CA SER A 85 21.47 -4.18 -19.79
C SER A 85 21.51 -3.98 -21.32
N SER A 86 21.36 -5.05 -22.13
CA SER A 86 21.27 -4.93 -23.59
C SER A 86 19.83 -4.83 -24.09
N ILE A 87 18.84 -5.20 -23.28
CA ILE A 87 17.45 -4.75 -23.46
C ILE A 87 17.39 -3.24 -23.26
N THR A 88 18.17 -2.72 -22.30
CA THR A 88 18.34 -1.29 -22.09
C THR A 88 19.25 -0.59 -23.11
N SER A 89 19.92 -1.27 -24.04
CA SER A 89 20.66 -0.57 -25.12
C SER A 89 19.76 -0.17 -26.31
N ILE A 90 18.45 -0.38 -26.22
CA ILE A 90 17.43 0.37 -27.00
C ILE A 90 16.87 1.53 -26.14
N HIS A 91 17.40 1.75 -24.93
CA HIS A 91 17.05 2.91 -24.14
C HIS A 91 17.98 4.06 -24.51
N GLU A 92 17.44 4.99 -25.31
CA GLU A 92 17.49 6.39 -24.90
C GLU A 92 17.38 6.42 -23.36
N GLU A 93 18.27 7.12 -22.65
CA GLU A 93 18.07 7.41 -21.21
C GLU A 93 16.58 7.58 -20.95
N PRO A 94 15.97 6.93 -19.93
CA PRO A 94 14.52 6.94 -19.79
C PRO A 94 14.06 8.38 -19.78
N LYS A 95 13.55 8.84 -20.93
CA LYS A 95 12.98 10.16 -21.08
C LYS A 95 11.93 10.19 -19.99
N GLU A 96 12.16 11.06 -19.01
CA GLU A 96 11.25 11.31 -17.91
C GLU A 96 9.84 11.31 -18.50
N TYR A 97 9.00 10.35 -18.09
CA TYR A 97 7.66 10.25 -18.65
C TYR A 97 6.90 11.50 -18.22
N LYS A 98 6.88 12.48 -19.11
CA LYS A 98 6.26 13.77 -18.85
C LYS A 98 4.75 13.57 -18.85
N ILE A 99 4.18 13.54 -17.66
CA ILE A 99 2.73 13.43 -17.48
C ILE A 99 2.07 14.70 -18.04
N ASP A 100 1.05 14.50 -18.87
CA ASP A 100 0.25 15.60 -19.41
C ASP A 100 -1.13 15.71 -18.75
N LYS A 101 -1.91 16.71 -19.17
CA LYS A 101 -3.26 16.96 -18.63
C LYS A 101 -4.22 15.78 -18.80
N ILE A 102 -4.06 15.00 -19.87
CA ILE A 102 -4.91 13.82 -20.11
C ILE A 102 -4.55 12.73 -19.13
N ASP A 103 -3.25 12.51 -18.91
CA ASP A 103 -2.80 11.56 -17.92
C ASP A 103 -3.27 11.94 -16.51
N PHE A 104 -3.26 13.23 -16.13
CA PHE A 104 -3.85 13.67 -14.85
C PHE A 104 -5.33 13.31 -14.74
N THR A 105 -6.09 13.49 -15.83
CA THR A 105 -7.52 13.10 -15.89
C THR A 105 -7.71 11.60 -15.70
N ILE A 106 -6.85 10.78 -16.33
CA ILE A 106 -6.86 9.32 -16.20
C ILE A 106 -6.49 8.91 -14.77
N LEU A 107 -5.42 9.48 -14.20
CA LEU A 107 -4.98 9.22 -12.83
C LEU A 107 -6.06 9.59 -11.81
N ARG A 108 -6.73 10.73 -11.98
CA ARG A 108 -7.85 11.13 -11.12
C ARG A 108 -9.03 10.17 -11.23
N ALA A 109 -9.42 9.79 -12.46
CA ALA A 109 -10.49 8.81 -12.66
C ALA A 109 -10.19 7.45 -12.00
N LEU A 110 -8.95 6.96 -12.11
CA LEU A 110 -8.51 5.70 -11.49
C LEU A 110 -8.37 5.81 -9.96
N SER A 111 -8.00 6.98 -9.43
CA SER A 111 -7.95 7.27 -7.99
C SER A 111 -9.34 7.29 -7.37
N MET A 112 -10.35 7.74 -8.13
CA MET A 112 -11.75 7.72 -7.72
C MET A 112 -12.36 6.33 -7.83
N ASN A 113 -12.13 5.63 -8.95
CA ASN A 113 -12.61 4.27 -9.17
C ASN A 113 -11.72 3.55 -10.20
N ALA A 114 -10.82 2.71 -9.72
CA ALA A 114 -9.91 1.94 -10.56
C ALA A 114 -10.59 0.84 -11.41
N ARG A 115 -11.84 0.48 -11.08
CA ARG A 115 -12.68 -0.43 -11.88
C ARG A 115 -13.59 0.32 -12.87
N MET A 116 -13.44 1.63 -13.02
CA MET A 116 -14.22 2.42 -13.98
C MET A 116 -14.07 1.88 -15.41
N PRO A 117 -15.17 1.72 -16.17
CA PRO A 117 -15.10 1.28 -17.55
C PRO A 117 -14.25 2.23 -18.41
N LEU A 118 -13.36 1.67 -19.24
CA LEU A 118 -12.49 2.45 -20.13
C LEU A 118 -13.26 3.40 -21.05
N LYS A 119 -14.46 3.02 -21.51
CA LYS A 119 -15.35 3.89 -22.29
C LYS A 119 -15.70 5.19 -21.56
N ARG A 120 -15.83 5.14 -20.23
CA ARG A 120 -16.13 6.31 -19.41
C ARG A 120 -14.88 7.17 -19.21
N ILE A 121 -13.74 6.55 -18.92
CA ILE A 121 -12.45 7.25 -18.86
C ILE A 121 -12.14 7.94 -20.21
N ALA A 122 -12.46 7.30 -21.33
CA ALA A 122 -12.38 7.87 -22.68
C ALA A 122 -13.26 9.11 -22.86
N LYS A 123 -14.51 9.07 -22.37
CA LYS A 123 -15.39 10.24 -22.36
C LYS A 123 -14.81 11.40 -21.54
N PHE A 124 -14.24 11.12 -20.36
CA PHE A 124 -13.65 12.16 -19.50
C PHE A 124 -12.37 12.76 -20.07
N SER A 125 -11.53 11.93 -20.68
CA SER A 125 -10.24 12.36 -21.24
C SER A 125 -10.34 12.94 -22.66
N GLY A 126 -11.51 12.85 -23.31
CA GLY A 126 -11.68 13.22 -24.72
C GLY A 126 -10.94 12.29 -25.70
N LEU A 127 -10.51 11.11 -25.24
CA LEU A 127 -9.74 10.16 -26.04
C LEU A 127 -10.59 9.01 -26.58
N LYS A 128 -10.09 8.33 -27.62
CA LYS A 128 -10.61 7.02 -28.04
C LYS A 128 -10.25 5.94 -27.02
N HIS A 129 -11.08 4.89 -26.94
CA HIS A 129 -10.89 3.76 -26.03
C HIS A 129 -9.48 3.14 -26.10
N THR A 130 -8.95 2.92 -27.30
CA THR A 130 -7.62 2.35 -27.53
C THR A 130 -6.49 3.26 -27.01
N ALA A 131 -6.63 4.57 -27.19
CA ALA A 131 -5.67 5.56 -26.70
C ALA A 131 -5.64 5.60 -25.17
N VAL A 132 -6.80 5.56 -24.50
CA VAL A 132 -6.88 5.46 -23.03
C VAL A 132 -6.22 4.18 -22.53
N HIS A 133 -6.51 3.04 -23.16
CA HIS A 133 -5.90 1.77 -22.76
C HIS A 133 -4.37 1.84 -22.78
N HIS A 134 -3.81 2.36 -23.87
CA HIS A 134 -2.37 2.52 -24.02
C HIS A 134 -1.77 3.52 -23.01
N ARG A 135 -2.47 4.63 -22.74
CA ARG A 135 -2.08 5.63 -21.73
C ARG A 135 -2.04 5.02 -20.32
N ILE A 136 -3.08 4.26 -19.93
CA ILE A 136 -3.10 3.56 -18.64
C ILE A 136 -1.92 2.59 -18.54
N LYS A 137 -1.60 1.82 -19.59
CA LYS A 137 -0.46 0.91 -19.58
C LYS A 137 0.88 1.63 -19.38
N LYS A 138 1.06 2.79 -20.00
CA LYS A 138 2.25 3.64 -19.77
C LYS A 138 2.29 4.16 -18.34
N LEU A 139 1.18 4.67 -17.81
CA LEU A 139 1.09 5.15 -16.44
C LEU A 139 1.34 4.05 -15.41
N GLU A 140 0.84 2.83 -15.65
CA GLU A 140 1.10 1.66 -14.80
C GLU A 140 2.61 1.42 -14.61
N ILE A 141 3.35 1.45 -15.71
CA ILE A 141 4.81 1.20 -15.72
C ILE A 141 5.57 2.38 -15.11
N ASN A 142 5.26 3.59 -15.58
CA ASN A 142 6.03 4.80 -15.28
C ASN A 142 5.75 5.34 -13.86
N MET A 143 4.53 5.19 -13.35
CA MET A 143 4.15 5.66 -12.00
C MET A 143 4.11 4.53 -10.96
N GLY A 144 4.31 3.28 -11.37
CA GLY A 144 4.26 2.13 -10.47
C GLY A 144 2.88 1.94 -9.86
N ILE A 145 1.83 2.00 -10.69
CA ILE A 145 0.44 1.92 -10.22
C ILE A 145 0.14 0.52 -9.70
N SER A 146 -0.32 0.45 -8.45
CA SER A 146 -1.00 -0.71 -7.88
C SER A 146 -2.49 -0.42 -7.74
N TYR A 147 -3.33 -1.40 -8.10
CA TYR A 147 -4.77 -1.33 -7.91
C TYR A 147 -5.15 -2.03 -6.62
N ILE A 148 -5.78 -1.33 -5.68
CA ILE A 148 -6.02 -1.83 -4.33
C ILE A 148 -7.40 -1.43 -3.83
N ALA A 149 -7.93 -2.19 -2.87
CA ALA A 149 -9.09 -1.80 -2.09
C ALA A 149 -8.71 -0.77 -1.02
N GLU A 150 -9.47 0.32 -0.94
CA GLU A 150 -9.45 1.23 0.21
C GLU A 150 -10.41 0.66 1.26
N ILE A 151 -9.86 0.15 2.36
CA ILE A 151 -10.58 -0.65 3.36
C ILE A 151 -10.81 0.17 4.63
N ASP A 152 -12.01 0.10 5.17
CA ASP A 152 -12.35 0.64 6.48
C ASP A 152 -12.01 -0.39 7.58
N VAL A 153 -10.94 -0.14 8.31
CA VAL A 153 -10.45 -1.04 9.36
C VAL A 153 -11.33 -1.04 10.61
N GLU A 154 -12.06 0.06 10.88
CA GLU A 154 -13.02 0.12 11.99
C GLU A 154 -14.19 -0.84 11.73
N LYS A 155 -14.64 -0.95 10.47
CA LYS A 155 -15.64 -1.94 10.07
C LYS A 155 -15.16 -3.39 10.17
N LEU A 156 -13.84 -3.61 10.27
CA LEU A 156 -13.24 -4.90 10.57
C LEU A 156 -13.01 -5.11 12.08
N GLY A 157 -13.37 -4.15 12.93
CA GLY A 157 -13.19 -4.23 14.39
C GLY A 157 -11.79 -3.83 14.87
N TYR A 158 -11.04 -3.07 14.07
CA TYR A 158 -9.70 -2.59 14.42
C TYR A 158 -9.68 -1.06 14.53
N THR A 159 -8.93 -0.56 15.50
CA THR A 159 -8.60 0.85 15.70
C THR A 159 -7.18 1.12 15.21
N GLU A 160 -6.95 2.32 14.70
CA GLU A 160 -5.66 2.77 14.20
C GLU A 160 -4.80 3.38 15.32
N TYR A 161 -3.49 3.16 15.27
CA TYR A 161 -2.53 3.72 16.20
C TYR A 161 -1.29 4.19 15.45
N MET A 162 -0.74 5.32 15.89
CA MET A 162 0.61 5.74 15.58
C MET A 162 1.52 5.36 16.73
N LEU A 163 2.69 4.84 16.40
CA LEU A 163 3.75 4.54 17.35
C LEU A 163 4.96 5.40 16.98
N PHE A 164 5.47 6.15 17.96
CA PHE A 164 6.71 6.90 17.82
C PHE A 164 7.75 6.40 18.81
N ILE A 165 9.02 6.36 18.38
CA ILE A 165 10.12 5.93 19.22
C ILE A 165 11.23 6.96 19.17
N LYS A 166 11.66 7.40 20.35
CA LYS A 166 12.77 8.32 20.56
C LYS A 166 13.88 7.61 21.32
N PHE A 167 15.01 7.38 20.68
CA PHE A 167 16.18 6.76 21.31
C PHE A 167 17.01 7.80 22.06
N ARG A 168 17.52 7.46 23.23
CA ARG A 168 18.37 8.31 24.10
C ARG A 168 19.87 8.08 23.89
N GLY A 169 20.24 7.35 22.84
CA GLY A 169 21.63 7.03 22.53
C GLY A 169 21.72 6.18 21.27
N ASN A 170 22.15 4.94 21.43
CA ASN A 170 22.26 4.00 20.32
C ASN A 170 20.90 3.77 19.65
N ARG A 171 20.91 3.78 18.32
CA ARG A 171 19.76 3.47 17.47
C ARG A 171 19.90 2.04 16.96
N PRO A 172 18.80 1.32 16.71
CA PRO A 172 18.88 0.01 16.09
C PRO A 172 19.41 0.12 14.67
N LYS A 173 20.07 -0.93 14.21
CA LYS A 173 20.36 -1.05 12.78
C LYS A 173 19.06 -1.18 12.01
N ARG A 174 19.09 -0.77 10.75
CA ARG A 174 17.94 -0.88 9.84
C ARG A 174 17.36 -2.29 9.81
N GLU A 175 18.21 -3.31 9.73
CA GLU A 175 17.81 -4.71 9.66
C GLU A 175 17.17 -5.20 10.96
N GLU A 176 17.65 -4.72 12.11
CA GLU A 176 17.07 -5.01 13.42
C GLU A 176 15.67 -4.41 13.53
N ALA A 177 15.49 -3.15 13.12
CA ALA A 177 14.18 -2.52 13.07
C ALA A 177 13.22 -3.28 12.14
N ILE A 178 13.65 -3.64 10.92
CA ILE A 178 12.84 -4.46 9.99
C ILE A 178 12.43 -5.77 10.66
N SER A 179 13.36 -6.47 11.31
CA SER A 179 13.09 -7.74 11.96
C SER A 179 12.04 -7.65 13.08
N VAL A 180 11.90 -6.48 13.73
CA VAL A 180 10.90 -6.28 14.77
C VAL A 180 9.54 -5.90 14.17
N PHE A 181 9.51 -4.89 13.30
CA PHE A 181 8.25 -4.34 12.79
C PHE A 181 7.61 -5.19 11.69
N ALA A 182 8.40 -5.77 10.78
CA ALA A 182 7.86 -6.56 9.67
C ALA A 182 7.21 -7.87 10.16
N ASN A 183 7.65 -8.41 11.30
CA ASN A 183 7.19 -9.69 11.82
C ASN A 183 5.80 -9.64 12.48
N ASP A 184 5.30 -8.47 12.87
CA ASP A 184 3.95 -8.37 13.44
C ASP A 184 2.93 -7.92 12.38
N PRO A 185 1.91 -8.75 12.06
CA PRO A 185 0.93 -8.45 11.01
C PRO A 185 0.04 -7.25 11.34
N ARG A 186 0.05 -6.76 12.59
CA ARG A 186 -0.67 -5.56 12.99
C ARG A 186 0.00 -4.27 12.53
N VAL A 187 1.33 -4.28 12.32
CA VAL A 187 2.08 -3.13 11.83
C VAL A 187 1.93 -3.02 10.33
N GLN A 188 1.26 -1.98 9.83
CA GLN A 188 1.01 -1.80 8.39
C GLN A 188 2.05 -0.92 7.70
N PHE A 189 2.69 -0.03 8.46
CA PHE A 189 3.71 0.87 7.95
C PHE A 189 4.75 1.18 9.01
N THR A 190 6.03 1.30 8.62
CA THR A 190 7.10 1.77 9.50
C THR A 190 8.14 2.53 8.70
N ALA A 191 8.51 3.70 9.21
CA ALA A 191 9.54 4.56 8.67
C ALA A 191 10.65 4.80 9.71
N ILE A 192 11.88 4.85 9.21
CA ILE A 192 13.00 5.49 9.90
C ILE A 192 12.93 6.99 9.58
N THR A 193 13.14 7.80 10.59
CA THR A 193 12.92 9.24 10.51
C THR A 193 14.07 10.02 11.13
N GLU A 194 14.23 11.27 10.68
CA GLU A 194 15.07 12.27 11.33
C GLU A 194 14.21 13.42 11.88
N GLY A 195 14.57 13.88 13.08
CA GLY A 195 13.76 14.80 13.88
C GLY A 195 13.62 14.29 15.31
N GLU A 196 12.50 14.62 15.97
CA GLU A 196 12.27 14.26 17.37
C GLU A 196 12.19 12.74 17.61
N TYR A 197 11.53 12.03 16.70
CA TYR A 197 11.39 10.57 16.73
C TYR A 197 12.24 9.96 15.62
N GLN A 198 12.87 8.83 15.89
CA GLN A 198 13.72 8.11 14.92
C GLN A 198 12.99 6.98 14.22
N ILE A 199 11.88 6.50 14.80
CA ILE A 199 10.99 5.54 14.17
C ILE A 199 9.56 6.04 14.34
N MET A 200 8.79 5.98 13.25
CA MET A 200 7.35 6.14 13.22
C MET A 200 6.72 4.90 12.60
N ALA A 201 5.72 4.31 13.26
CA ALA A 201 4.96 3.19 12.73
C ALA A 201 3.46 3.45 12.82
N TYR A 202 2.72 2.92 11.85
CA TYR A 202 1.25 2.88 11.87
C TYR A 202 0.81 1.42 12.02
N ALA A 203 -0.05 1.18 12.99
CA ALA A 203 -0.47 -0.16 13.40
C ALA A 203 -1.97 -0.23 13.68
N LEU A 204 -2.49 -1.46 13.63
CA LEU A 204 -3.89 -1.78 13.86
C LEU A 204 -4.05 -2.67 15.08
N ALA A 205 -4.99 -2.35 15.96
CA ALA A 205 -5.32 -3.19 17.11
C ALA A 205 -6.79 -3.08 17.47
N LYS A 206 -7.38 -4.15 18.03
CA LYS A 206 -8.82 -4.19 18.37
C LYS A 206 -9.24 -3.19 19.45
N ASN A 207 -8.30 -2.80 20.32
CA ASN A 207 -8.52 -1.89 21.43
C ASN A 207 -7.17 -1.50 22.05
N ASN A 208 -7.20 -0.54 22.98
CA ASN A 208 -6.01 -0.03 23.67
C ASN A 208 -5.19 -1.13 24.34
N LYS A 209 -5.83 -2.16 24.94
CA LYS A 209 -5.11 -3.28 25.56
C LYS A 209 -4.28 -4.05 24.51
N ASN A 210 -4.89 -4.40 23.38
CA ASN A 210 -4.22 -5.12 22.30
C ASN A 210 -3.10 -4.29 21.66
N ALA A 211 -3.26 -2.95 21.64
CA ALA A 211 -2.25 -2.02 21.16
C ALA A 211 -1.05 -1.94 22.13
N SER A 212 -1.30 -1.89 23.43
CA SER A 212 -0.24 -1.99 24.45
C SER A 212 0.49 -3.33 24.38
N ASP A 213 -0.22 -4.44 24.20
CA ASP A 213 0.38 -5.77 24.03
C ASP A 213 1.27 -5.84 22.77
N LEU A 214 0.86 -5.19 21.66
CA LEU A 214 1.69 -5.00 20.48
C LEU A 214 2.97 -4.23 20.84
N MET A 215 2.84 -3.08 21.49
CA MET A 215 3.97 -2.23 21.84
C MET A 215 4.99 -2.98 22.71
N PHE A 216 4.55 -3.65 23.78
CA PHE A 216 5.43 -4.44 24.65
C PHE A 216 6.14 -5.58 23.90
N LYS A 217 5.44 -6.25 22.98
CA LYS A 217 6.05 -7.28 22.13
C LYS A 217 7.16 -6.69 21.24
N LEU A 218 6.95 -5.50 20.67
CA LEU A 218 7.95 -4.83 19.84
C LEU A 218 9.18 -4.39 20.66
N MET A 219 9.00 -3.97 21.92
CA MET A 219 10.11 -3.63 22.81
C MET A 219 11.04 -4.81 23.11
N GLY A 220 10.50 -6.03 23.27
CA GLY A 220 11.27 -7.23 23.65
C GLY A 220 12.08 -7.87 22.51
N GLY A 221 12.04 -7.34 21.29
CA GLY A 221 12.69 -7.91 20.11
C GLY A 221 14.18 -7.57 19.97
N ALA A 222 14.65 -7.46 18.72
CA ALA A 222 16.05 -7.09 18.41
C ALA A 222 16.44 -5.68 18.87
N MET A 223 15.48 -4.89 19.36
CA MET A 223 15.69 -3.56 19.95
C MET A 223 15.76 -3.57 21.48
N SER A 224 15.70 -4.75 22.10
CA SER A 224 15.78 -4.90 23.56
C SER A 224 17.12 -4.38 24.10
N GLY A 225 17.07 -3.62 25.18
CA GLY A 225 18.26 -3.02 25.82
C GLY A 225 18.69 -1.66 25.26
N LEU A 226 17.99 -1.12 24.25
CA LEU A 226 18.19 0.26 23.81
C LEU A 226 17.38 1.21 24.69
N ASP A 227 18.03 2.27 25.19
CA ASP A 227 17.34 3.33 25.93
C ASP A 227 16.43 4.13 24.98
N ALA A 228 15.12 3.99 25.14
CA ALA A 228 14.15 4.62 24.26
C ALA A 228 12.84 4.97 24.99
N GLU A 229 12.21 6.05 24.53
CA GLU A 229 10.84 6.42 24.88
C GLU A 229 9.90 5.95 23.77
N TRP A 230 8.84 5.24 24.15
CA TRP A 230 7.85 4.69 23.23
C TRP A 230 6.50 5.38 23.45
N TYR A 231 5.96 5.94 22.38
CA TYR A 231 4.72 6.69 22.39
C TYR A 231 3.70 5.97 21.53
N LEU A 232 2.72 5.32 22.16
CA LEU A 232 1.59 4.71 21.48
C LEU A 232 0.39 5.67 21.54
N VAL A 233 -0.05 6.13 20.38
CA VAL A 233 -1.04 7.19 20.27
C VAL A 233 -2.22 6.69 19.42
N PRO A 234 -3.45 6.67 19.96
CA PRO A 234 -4.64 6.44 19.15
C PRO A 234 -4.67 7.44 18.00
N PHE A 235 -4.90 6.93 16.79
CA PHE A 235 -4.95 7.72 15.57
C PHE A 235 -6.32 7.56 14.92
N LYS A 236 -6.83 8.63 14.31
CA LYS A 236 -8.05 8.57 13.52
C LYS A 236 -7.80 9.19 12.15
N GLY A 237 -7.63 8.34 11.13
CA GLY A 237 -7.41 8.78 9.76
C GLY A 237 -8.68 9.35 9.14
N PHE A 238 -8.58 10.56 8.57
CA PHE A 238 -9.67 11.17 7.82
C PHE A 238 -9.37 11.33 6.33
N TYR A 239 -8.09 11.33 5.95
CA TYR A 239 -7.69 11.50 4.55
C TYR A 239 -6.43 10.70 4.25
N GLY A 240 -6.38 10.12 3.05
CA GLY A 240 -5.33 9.16 2.70
C GLY A 240 -5.42 7.88 3.54
N TYR A 241 -4.46 6.96 3.35
CA TYR A 241 -4.37 5.72 4.12
C TYR A 241 -3.03 5.01 3.86
N ALA A 242 -2.65 4.10 4.75
CA ALA A 242 -1.61 3.11 4.48
C ALA A 242 -2.26 1.83 3.91
N PRO A 243 -1.92 1.40 2.68
CA PRO A 243 -2.41 0.14 2.15
C PRO A 243 -2.11 -1.03 3.10
N LEU A 244 -3.12 -1.86 3.37
CA LEU A 244 -2.99 -2.99 4.29
C LEU A 244 -2.05 -4.04 3.70
N ARG A 245 -1.20 -4.58 4.57
CA ARG A 245 -0.25 -5.64 4.23
C ARG A 245 -0.97 -6.98 4.15
N ASP A 246 -0.47 -7.88 3.31
CA ASP A 246 -1.04 -9.22 3.15
C ASP A 246 -1.01 -10.03 4.46
N GLU A 247 -0.01 -9.79 5.32
CA GLU A 247 0.10 -10.45 6.63
C GLU A 247 -1.05 -10.08 7.58
N PHE A 248 -1.61 -8.88 7.45
CA PHE A 248 -2.80 -8.49 8.20
C PHE A 248 -4.01 -9.37 7.83
N PHE A 249 -4.12 -9.76 6.56
CA PHE A 249 -5.20 -10.65 6.12
C PHE A 249 -5.07 -12.06 6.74
N ASN A 250 -3.86 -12.55 6.93
CA ASN A 250 -3.65 -13.81 7.65
C ASN A 250 -4.10 -13.71 9.12
N LEU A 251 -3.90 -12.56 9.76
CA LEU A 251 -4.34 -12.32 11.14
C LEU A 251 -5.87 -12.34 11.25
N ILE A 252 -6.57 -11.61 10.38
CA ILE A 252 -8.04 -11.56 10.43
C ILE A 252 -8.67 -12.90 10.04
N GLU A 253 -8.06 -13.66 9.12
CA GLU A 253 -8.53 -15.01 8.75
C GLU A 253 -8.60 -15.95 9.94
N GLN A 254 -7.58 -15.88 10.81
CA GLN A 254 -7.46 -16.75 11.98
C GLN A 254 -8.41 -16.36 13.10
N ASN A 255 -8.71 -15.06 13.25
CA ASN A 255 -9.34 -14.54 14.47
C ASN A 255 -10.73 -13.93 14.28
N ASP A 256 -11.07 -13.48 13.07
CA ASP A 256 -12.21 -12.58 12.82
C ASP A 256 -13.13 -13.07 11.70
N VAL A 257 -12.71 -14.06 10.92
CA VAL A 257 -13.50 -14.62 9.82
C VAL A 257 -14.36 -15.78 10.31
N TRP A 258 -15.67 -15.61 10.18
CA TRP A 258 -16.63 -16.66 10.47
C TRP A 258 -16.59 -17.76 9.39
N GLN A 259 -16.50 -19.00 9.86
CA GLN A 259 -16.64 -20.21 9.07
C GLN A 259 -17.74 -21.08 9.65
N ARG A 260 -18.53 -21.72 8.77
CA ARG A 260 -19.60 -22.63 9.20
C ARG A 260 -18.99 -23.88 9.83
N SER A 261 -19.40 -24.21 11.05
CA SER A 261 -19.04 -25.45 11.73
C SER A 261 -20.28 -26.09 12.38
N LYS A 262 -20.12 -27.30 12.95
CA LYS A 262 -21.21 -27.97 13.70
C LYS A 262 -21.65 -27.13 14.90
N ASP A 263 -20.69 -26.48 15.57
CA ASP A 263 -20.94 -25.65 16.75
C ASP A 263 -21.32 -24.20 16.39
N ASN A 264 -21.12 -23.79 15.14
CA ASN A 264 -21.37 -22.43 14.67
C ASN A 264 -22.11 -22.44 13.33
N MET A 265 -23.41 -22.77 13.39
CA MET A 265 -24.23 -22.99 12.19
C MET A 265 -24.70 -21.70 11.50
N LYS A 266 -24.86 -20.60 12.24
CA LYS A 266 -25.36 -19.32 11.72
C LYS A 266 -24.31 -18.23 11.90
N LYS A 267 -24.04 -17.51 10.82
CA LYS A 267 -23.14 -16.36 10.81
C LYS A 267 -23.73 -15.22 11.62
N PRO A 268 -23.01 -14.68 12.62
CA PRO A 268 -23.48 -13.50 13.34
C PRO A 268 -23.59 -12.28 12.42
N PRO A 269 -24.53 -11.36 12.69
CA PRO A 269 -24.60 -10.09 11.98
C PRO A 269 -23.28 -9.33 12.15
N ASN A 270 -22.87 -8.62 11.10
CA ASN A 270 -21.66 -7.78 11.05
C ASN A 270 -20.30 -8.50 11.18
N VAL A 271 -20.27 -9.83 11.25
CA VAL A 271 -19.02 -10.59 11.17
C VAL A 271 -18.67 -10.85 9.70
N LEU A 272 -17.38 -10.89 9.36
CA LEU A 272 -16.91 -11.19 8.00
C LEU A 272 -17.01 -12.71 7.76
N GLY A 273 -17.59 -13.13 6.63
CA GLY A 273 -17.65 -14.55 6.27
C GLY A 273 -16.46 -14.94 5.40
N ILE A 274 -16.14 -16.22 5.33
CA ILE A 274 -15.00 -16.71 4.52
C ILE A 274 -15.08 -16.27 3.05
N GLU A 275 -16.28 -16.23 2.47
CA GLU A 275 -16.46 -15.81 1.07
C GLU A 275 -16.29 -14.30 0.89
N GLU A 276 -16.71 -13.49 1.86
CA GLU A 276 -16.46 -12.04 1.86
C GLU A 276 -14.97 -11.75 2.07
N TYR A 277 -14.34 -12.47 3.00
CA TYR A 277 -12.91 -12.34 3.29
C TYR A 277 -12.03 -12.67 2.09
N THR A 278 -12.28 -13.79 1.40
CA THR A 278 -11.47 -14.19 0.23
C THR A 278 -11.53 -13.14 -0.88
N VAL A 279 -12.71 -12.57 -1.14
CA VAL A 279 -12.87 -11.46 -2.09
C VAL A 279 -12.16 -10.20 -1.60
N LEU A 280 -12.29 -9.84 -0.32
CA LEU A 280 -11.63 -8.68 0.26
C LEU A 280 -10.10 -8.77 0.16
N ARG A 281 -9.52 -9.91 0.53
CA ARG A 281 -8.08 -10.19 0.46
C ARG A 281 -7.56 -10.07 -0.97
N ASP A 282 -8.22 -10.73 -1.91
CA ASP A 282 -7.77 -10.75 -3.31
C ASP A 282 -7.83 -9.35 -3.95
N LEU A 283 -8.86 -8.56 -3.63
CA LEU A 283 -8.99 -7.17 -4.08
C LEU A 283 -8.02 -6.21 -3.38
N ASN A 284 -7.51 -6.53 -2.19
CA ASN A 284 -6.41 -5.78 -1.58
C ASN A 284 -5.10 -5.97 -2.37
N THR A 285 -4.84 -7.19 -2.85
CA THR A 285 -3.66 -7.50 -3.67
C THR A 285 -3.80 -6.98 -5.10
N ASN A 286 -4.96 -7.18 -5.73
CA ASN A 286 -5.27 -6.71 -7.07
C ASN A 286 -6.74 -6.28 -7.17
N GLY A 287 -7.00 -5.00 -6.96
CA GLY A 287 -8.32 -4.41 -7.04
C GLY A 287 -9.00 -4.56 -8.41
N LYS A 288 -8.24 -4.85 -9.48
CA LYS A 288 -8.75 -5.08 -10.84
C LYS A 288 -8.88 -6.56 -11.21
N ALA A 289 -8.64 -7.48 -10.28
CA ALA A 289 -8.87 -8.89 -10.52
C ALA A 289 -10.29 -9.17 -11.04
N GLU A 290 -10.40 -10.06 -12.01
CA GLU A 290 -11.69 -10.47 -12.57
C GLU A 290 -12.45 -11.32 -11.56
N PHE A 291 -13.72 -11.00 -11.31
CA PHE A 291 -14.52 -11.72 -10.30
C PHE A 291 -14.65 -13.22 -10.63
N LYS A 292 -14.62 -13.58 -11.92
CA LYS A 292 -14.59 -14.98 -12.36
C LYS A 292 -13.33 -15.70 -11.91
N GLU A 293 -12.17 -15.04 -11.98
CA GLU A 293 -10.90 -15.59 -11.52
C GLU A 293 -10.87 -15.73 -10.01
N ILE A 294 -11.37 -14.74 -9.27
CA ILE A 294 -11.50 -14.81 -7.80
C ILE A 294 -12.38 -16.00 -7.41
N SER A 295 -13.56 -16.15 -8.03
CA SER A 295 -14.43 -17.30 -7.77
C SER A 295 -13.74 -18.64 -8.09
N GLY A 296 -12.96 -18.71 -9.18
CA GLY A 296 -12.18 -19.90 -9.53
C GLY A 296 -11.09 -20.24 -8.51
N ARG A 297 -10.28 -19.26 -8.10
CA ARG A 297 -9.18 -19.43 -7.14
C ARG A 297 -9.67 -19.99 -5.80
N TYR A 298 -10.81 -19.49 -5.31
CA TYR A 298 -11.34 -19.85 -3.99
C TYR A 298 -12.51 -20.84 -4.03
N LYS A 299 -12.76 -21.49 -5.18
CA LYS A 299 -13.87 -22.46 -5.37
C LYS A 299 -15.24 -21.92 -4.93
N LEU A 300 -15.45 -20.62 -5.08
CA LEU A 300 -16.74 -20.00 -4.80
C LEU A 300 -17.74 -20.38 -5.89
N LYS A 301 -19.05 -20.31 -5.59
CA LYS A 301 -20.10 -20.46 -6.61
C LYS A 301 -19.84 -19.48 -7.76
N ALA A 302 -20.07 -19.90 -9.00
CA ALA A 302 -19.81 -19.08 -10.17
C ALA A 302 -20.49 -17.70 -10.04
N GLN A 303 -19.76 -16.63 -10.38
CA GLN A 303 -20.21 -15.23 -10.32
C GLN A 303 -20.54 -14.68 -8.92
N SER A 304 -20.33 -15.45 -7.85
CA SER A 304 -20.60 -14.99 -6.48
C SER A 304 -19.60 -13.96 -5.95
N ALA A 305 -18.38 -13.88 -6.50
CA ALA A 305 -17.40 -12.90 -6.06
C ALA A 305 -17.88 -11.44 -6.26
N ASN A 306 -18.61 -11.16 -7.35
CA ASN A 306 -19.21 -9.85 -7.58
C ASN A 306 -20.31 -9.54 -6.53
N TYR A 307 -21.09 -10.55 -6.15
CA TYR A 307 -22.08 -10.40 -5.09
C TYR A 307 -21.43 -10.06 -3.74
N TYR A 308 -20.36 -10.77 -3.37
CA TYR A 308 -19.64 -10.47 -2.12
C TYR A 308 -18.92 -9.12 -2.17
N TYR A 309 -18.34 -8.74 -3.31
CA TYR A 309 -17.80 -7.40 -3.52
C TYR A 309 -18.86 -6.32 -3.27
N LYS A 310 -20.04 -6.43 -3.88
CA LYS A 310 -21.15 -5.49 -3.63
C LYS A 310 -21.53 -5.42 -2.15
N ARG A 311 -21.64 -6.57 -1.48
CA ARG A 311 -21.90 -6.59 -0.03
C ARG A 311 -20.82 -5.90 0.80
N LEU A 312 -19.55 -6.03 0.42
CA LEU A 312 -18.45 -5.35 1.11
C LEU A 312 -18.53 -3.83 0.93
N ILE A 313 -18.95 -3.36 -0.25
CA ILE A 313 -19.25 -1.94 -0.53
C ILE A 313 -20.47 -1.47 0.28
N ASP A 314 -21.57 -2.23 0.25
CA ASP A 314 -22.81 -1.89 0.98
C ASP A 314 -22.58 -1.78 2.50
N LYS A 315 -21.72 -2.66 3.04
CA LYS A 315 -21.28 -2.64 4.44
C LYS A 315 -20.26 -1.53 4.75
N LYS A 316 -19.78 -0.82 3.73
CA LYS A 316 -18.69 0.16 3.79
C LYS A 316 -17.36 -0.43 4.30
N ILE A 317 -17.16 -1.74 4.20
CA ILE A 317 -15.87 -2.39 4.51
C ILE A 317 -14.86 -2.04 3.41
N ILE A 318 -15.27 -2.12 2.15
CA ILE A 318 -14.54 -1.51 1.04
C ILE A 318 -15.19 -0.16 0.80
N LYS A 319 -14.40 0.92 0.88
CA LYS A 319 -14.85 2.27 0.51
C LYS A 319 -14.88 2.42 -1.01
N ARG A 320 -13.85 1.91 -1.68
CA ARG A 320 -13.69 1.88 -3.15
C ARG A 320 -12.53 1.00 -3.58
N ILE A 321 -12.47 0.69 -4.87
CA ILE A 321 -11.23 0.23 -5.51
C ILE A 321 -10.54 1.44 -6.14
N THR A 322 -9.27 1.66 -5.80
CA THR A 322 -8.48 2.84 -6.16
C THR A 322 -7.10 2.43 -6.67
N ILE A 323 -6.28 3.42 -7.03
CA ILE A 323 -4.85 3.26 -7.26
C ILE A 323 -4.02 3.75 -6.08
N THR A 324 -2.79 3.26 -6.01
CA THR A 324 -1.65 3.92 -5.36
C THR A 324 -0.45 3.90 -6.31
N MET A 325 0.33 4.97 -6.33
CA MET A 325 1.53 5.15 -7.14
C MET A 325 2.79 4.96 -6.27
N GLN A 326 3.87 4.49 -6.87
CA GLN A 326 5.13 4.19 -6.16
C GLN A 326 6.36 4.82 -6.80
N LYS A 327 6.26 5.26 -8.06
CA LYS A 327 7.37 5.84 -8.82
C LYS A 327 7.14 7.32 -9.12
N LEU A 328 6.48 8.03 -8.21
CA LEU A 328 6.45 9.48 -8.27
C LEU A 328 7.87 10.03 -8.00
N PRO A 329 8.22 11.22 -8.52
CA PRO A 329 9.50 11.88 -8.25
C PRO A 329 9.54 12.46 -6.82
N THR A 330 9.18 11.64 -5.83
CA THR A 330 9.17 12.00 -4.41
C THR A 330 10.61 11.99 -3.90
N LYS A 331 11.07 13.14 -3.39
CA LYS A 331 12.38 13.29 -2.75
C LYS A 331 12.39 12.63 -1.37
N TYR A 332 11.36 12.91 -0.57
CA TYR A 332 11.14 12.34 0.77
C TYR A 332 9.69 12.55 1.20
N PHE A 333 9.30 11.97 2.32
CA PHE A 333 8.05 12.34 2.99
C PHE A 333 8.36 13.19 4.21
N THR A 334 7.56 14.22 4.45
CA THR A 334 7.58 14.95 5.72
C THR A 334 6.37 14.59 6.56
N VAL A 335 6.59 14.48 7.87
CA VAL A 335 5.54 14.30 8.86
C VAL A 335 5.50 15.56 9.72
N MET A 336 4.36 16.23 9.77
CA MET A 336 4.14 17.38 10.63
C MET A 336 3.14 16.98 11.72
N ILE A 337 3.57 17.07 12.97
CA ILE A 337 2.76 16.80 14.16
C ILE A 337 2.35 18.15 14.74
N ALA A 338 1.11 18.55 14.51
CA ALA A 338 0.53 19.79 15.02
C ALA A 338 -0.17 19.51 16.36
N SER A 339 0.52 19.80 17.47
CA SER A 339 -0.04 19.68 18.81
C SER A 339 -0.92 20.88 19.13
N ILE A 340 -2.12 20.66 19.66
CA ILE A 340 -3.01 21.75 20.07
C ILE A 340 -2.55 22.27 21.44
N ILE A 341 -2.02 23.48 21.46
CA ILE A 341 -1.54 24.18 22.67
C ILE A 341 -2.54 25.22 23.19
N ASN A 342 -3.49 25.63 22.35
CA ASN A 342 -4.59 26.52 22.73
C ASN A 342 -5.87 26.13 21.99
N ASP A 343 -6.74 25.38 22.68
CA ASP A 343 -7.99 24.86 22.13
C ASP A 343 -8.93 25.96 21.61
N GLU A 344 -9.05 27.09 22.33
CA GLU A 344 -9.96 28.16 21.91
C GLU A 344 -9.54 28.77 20.56
N ARG A 345 -8.24 29.03 20.38
CA ARG A 345 -7.69 29.53 19.12
C ARG A 345 -7.80 28.49 18.01
N PHE A 346 -7.52 27.22 18.32
CA PHE A 346 -7.63 26.13 17.36
C PHE A 346 -9.06 25.94 16.87
N ARG A 347 -10.05 25.92 17.77
CA ARG A 347 -11.47 25.78 17.40
C ARG A 347 -11.94 26.89 16.48
N LYS A 348 -11.47 28.13 16.68
CA LYS A 348 -11.78 29.27 15.79
C LYS A 348 -11.24 29.09 14.36
N THR A 349 -10.15 28.34 14.19
CA THR A 349 -9.53 28.05 12.87
C THR A 349 -9.69 26.59 12.45
N ARG A 350 -10.60 25.84 13.06
CA ARG A 350 -10.83 24.42 12.72
C ARG A 350 -11.32 24.25 11.28
N THR A 351 -12.09 25.21 10.79
CA THR A 351 -12.54 25.24 9.41
C THR A 351 -11.39 25.47 8.43
N ASP A 352 -10.43 26.33 8.78
CA ASP A 352 -9.25 26.58 7.95
C ASP A 352 -8.40 25.32 7.79
N LEU A 353 -8.35 24.47 8.81
CA LEU A 353 -7.74 23.14 8.73
C LEU A 353 -8.40 22.28 7.65
N LEU A 354 -9.74 22.26 7.57
CA LEU A 354 -10.44 21.48 6.55
C LEU A 354 -10.11 21.97 5.14
N PHE A 355 -10.09 23.30 4.94
CA PHE A 355 -9.68 23.90 3.67
C PHE A 355 -8.23 23.58 3.30
N GLU A 356 -7.33 23.58 4.28
CA GLU A 356 -5.92 23.24 4.07
C GLU A 356 -5.72 21.80 3.59
N VAL A 357 -6.47 20.85 4.17
CA VAL A 357 -6.40 19.42 3.81
C VAL A 357 -6.88 19.16 2.38
N ILE A 358 -7.94 19.86 1.94
CA ILE A 358 -8.52 19.67 0.60
C ILE A 358 -7.86 20.52 -0.48
N LYS A 359 -6.85 21.32 -0.13
CA LYS A 359 -6.11 22.12 -1.10
C LYS A 359 -5.31 21.22 -2.05
N GLU A 360 -5.50 21.42 -3.35
CA GLU A 360 -4.70 20.79 -4.38
C GLU A 360 -3.28 21.39 -4.37
N SER A 361 -2.25 20.55 -4.28
CA SER A 361 -0.85 20.99 -4.33
C SER A 361 -0.22 20.82 -5.71
N ASN A 362 -0.57 19.75 -6.41
CA ASN A 362 -0.08 19.44 -7.75
C ASN A 362 -1.05 18.50 -8.48
N ASN A 363 -0.76 18.20 -9.75
CA ASN A 363 -1.63 17.36 -10.57
C ASN A 363 -1.32 15.84 -10.50
N TYR A 364 -0.27 15.44 -9.77
CA TYR A 364 0.21 14.06 -9.71
C TYR A 364 -0.42 13.29 -8.56
N THR A 365 -0.44 13.90 -7.38
CA THR A 365 -0.92 13.31 -6.14
C THR A 365 -1.57 14.40 -5.29
N ASN A 366 -2.45 13.99 -4.38
CA ASN A 366 -2.93 14.88 -3.36
C ASN A 366 -1.79 15.35 -2.46
N ARG A 367 -2.01 16.51 -1.83
CA ARG A 367 -1.05 17.19 -0.96
C ARG A 367 -0.60 16.33 0.22
N TYR A 368 -1.52 15.59 0.81
CA TYR A 368 -1.25 14.70 1.94
C TYR A 368 -1.49 13.25 1.55
N SER A 369 -0.52 12.37 1.83
CA SER A 369 -0.68 10.92 1.70
C SER A 369 -1.47 10.31 2.86
N LEU A 370 -1.45 10.98 4.02
CA LEU A 370 -2.17 10.58 5.22
C LEU A 370 -2.38 11.82 6.10
N PHE A 371 -3.59 11.94 6.65
CA PHE A 371 -3.96 12.99 7.58
C PHE A 371 -4.97 12.45 8.59
N GLY A 372 -4.80 12.81 9.86
CA GLY A 372 -5.70 12.39 10.92
C GLY A 372 -5.38 12.93 12.29
N ASP A 373 -6.31 12.74 13.21
CA ASP A 373 -6.20 13.21 14.59
C ASP A 373 -5.38 12.25 15.44
N ILE A 374 -4.70 12.81 16.44
CA ILE A 374 -4.02 12.09 17.52
C ILE A 374 -4.47 12.59 18.89
N GLN A 375 -4.38 11.72 19.91
CA GLN A 375 -4.93 11.99 21.25
C GLN A 375 -3.89 12.15 22.37
N ASN A 376 -2.59 12.13 22.08
CA ASN A 376 -1.54 12.32 23.11
C ASN A 376 -0.21 12.85 22.52
N PRO A 377 0.04 14.18 22.54
CA PRO A 377 -0.93 15.23 22.88
C PRO A 377 -2.08 15.29 21.86
N SER A 378 -3.20 15.90 22.24
CA SER A 378 -4.29 16.17 21.30
C SER A 378 -3.78 17.03 20.15
N GLY A 379 -4.01 16.59 18.92
CA GLY A 379 -3.42 17.23 17.77
C GLY A 379 -3.75 16.53 16.48
N VAL A 380 -3.00 16.88 15.44
CA VAL A 380 -3.24 16.43 14.07
C VAL A 380 -1.91 16.07 13.42
N ILE A 381 -1.88 14.97 12.68
CA ILE A 381 -0.73 14.55 11.89
C ILE A 381 -1.02 14.80 10.41
N PHE A 382 -0.02 15.37 9.74
CA PHE A 382 0.05 15.45 8.28
C PHE A 382 1.24 14.65 7.79
N ILE A 383 1.04 13.77 6.82
CA ILE A 383 2.13 13.14 6.07
C ILE A 383 2.03 13.58 4.62
N ALA A 384 3.03 14.31 4.15
CA ALA A 384 3.06 14.88 2.80
C ALA A 384 4.26 14.32 2.01
N PRO A 385 4.06 13.84 0.75
CA PRO A 385 5.16 13.61 -0.17
C PRO A 385 5.74 14.94 -0.65
N ILE A 386 7.06 15.07 -0.58
CA ILE A 386 7.79 16.25 -1.05
C ILE A 386 8.40 15.94 -2.41
N LEU A 387 7.98 16.68 -3.44
CA LEU A 387 8.41 16.51 -4.83
C LEU A 387 9.46 17.55 -5.22
N LYS A 388 9.43 18.73 -4.59
CA LYS A 388 10.32 19.86 -4.90
C LYS A 388 11.03 20.37 -3.65
N ASP A 389 12.14 21.07 -3.85
CA ASP A 389 12.83 21.75 -2.74
C ASP A 389 11.94 22.87 -2.19
N ALA A 390 12.09 23.19 -0.90
CA ALA A 390 11.32 24.19 -0.15
C ALA A 390 9.79 23.93 -0.03
N GLU A 391 9.26 22.86 -0.61
CA GLU A 391 7.84 22.53 -0.54
C GLU A 391 7.41 22.18 0.90
N ALA A 392 8.28 21.53 1.68
CA ALA A 392 7.98 21.20 3.08
C ALA A 392 7.83 22.47 3.95
N GLU A 393 8.76 23.42 3.82
CA GLU A 393 8.73 24.70 4.51
C GLU A 393 7.49 25.51 4.12
N SER A 394 7.18 25.57 2.83
CA SER A 394 6.00 26.27 2.32
C SER A 394 4.70 25.68 2.89
N ILE A 395 4.58 24.35 2.94
CA ILE A 395 3.41 23.69 3.55
C ILE A 395 3.30 24.04 5.04
N GLU A 396 4.41 23.95 5.79
CA GLU A 396 4.41 24.26 7.22
C GLU A 396 4.02 25.71 7.50
N GLU A 397 4.59 26.67 6.76
CA GLU A 397 4.27 28.10 6.87
C GLU A 397 2.78 28.37 6.61
N GLU A 398 2.20 27.71 5.59
CA GLU A 398 0.77 27.82 5.30
C GLU A 398 -0.09 27.29 6.45
N ILE A 399 0.27 26.13 7.02
CA ILE A 399 -0.43 25.54 8.17
C ILE A 399 -0.37 26.48 9.38
N VAL A 400 0.82 26.97 9.77
CA VAL A 400 1.00 27.89 10.92
C VAL A 400 0.28 29.24 10.70
N THR A 401 0.24 29.70 9.45
CA THR A 401 -0.43 30.94 9.10
C THR A 401 -1.94 30.83 9.23
N ARG A 402 -2.53 29.70 8.81
CA ARG A 402 -3.97 29.49 8.79
C ARG A 402 -4.52 28.96 10.11
N ILE A 403 -3.82 28.02 10.74
CA ILE A 403 -4.29 27.27 11.90
C ILE A 403 -3.63 27.83 13.14
N LYS A 404 -4.44 28.36 14.07
CA LYS A 404 -3.95 28.99 15.31
C LYS A 404 -4.06 28.05 16.50
N GLY A 405 -3.29 28.35 17.54
CA GLY A 405 -3.29 27.56 18.77
C GLY A 405 -2.63 26.19 18.63
N ILE A 406 -1.76 26.02 17.64
CA ILE A 406 -0.97 24.81 17.42
C ILE A 406 0.53 25.08 17.56
N GLU A 407 1.28 24.04 17.90
CA GLU A 407 2.73 23.95 17.76
C GLU A 407 3.05 22.80 16.81
N ILE A 408 3.86 23.06 15.78
CA ILE A 408 4.23 22.05 14.79
C ILE A 408 5.62 21.52 15.08
N LYS A 409 5.75 20.20 15.02
CA LYS A 409 7.03 19.51 14.94
C LYS A 409 7.15 18.77 13.63
N ARG A 410 8.19 19.08 12.87
CA ARG A 410 8.46 18.47 11.57
C ARG A 410 9.48 17.34 11.70
N ILE A 411 9.19 16.25 11.02
CA ILE A 411 10.02 15.04 10.95
C ILE A 411 10.18 14.69 9.46
N VAL A 412 11.36 14.19 9.10
CA VAL A 412 11.67 13.74 7.74
C VAL A 412 11.75 12.23 7.72
N VAL A 413 11.02 11.59 6.80
CA VAL A 413 11.15 10.15 6.54
C VAL A 413 12.37 9.92 5.66
N THR A 414 13.35 9.21 6.19
CA THR A 414 14.59 8.88 5.47
C THR A 414 14.54 7.50 4.83
N ASP A 415 13.78 6.57 5.42
CA ASP A 415 13.57 5.24 4.85
C ASP A 415 12.21 4.68 5.26
N ILE A 416 11.54 3.97 4.36
CA ILE A 416 10.33 3.20 4.65
C ILE A 416 10.74 1.74 4.70
N ILE A 417 10.75 1.18 5.91
CA ILE A 417 11.27 -0.16 6.16
C ILE A 417 10.17 -1.24 6.18
N VAL A 418 8.90 -0.84 6.38
CA VAL A 418 7.73 -1.72 6.33
C VAL A 418 6.58 -1.00 5.65
N GLY A 419 5.88 -1.70 4.75
CA GLY A 419 4.67 -1.20 4.12
C GLY A 419 4.91 -0.05 3.14
N ARG A 420 3.89 0.78 2.96
CA ARG A 420 3.91 1.94 2.06
C ARG A 420 2.80 2.93 2.44
N LEU A 421 2.89 4.16 1.95
CA LEU A 421 1.82 5.16 2.02
C LEU A 421 1.05 5.21 0.69
N CYS A 422 -0.22 5.60 0.74
CA CYS A 422 -1.00 5.83 -0.47
C CYS A 422 -0.56 7.13 -1.15
N LEU A 423 -0.23 7.07 -2.43
CA LEU A 423 -0.03 8.22 -3.30
C LEU A 423 -1.01 8.13 -4.46
N ARG A 424 -1.93 9.08 -4.55
CA ARG A 424 -2.99 9.10 -5.59
C ARG A 424 -3.47 10.53 -5.82
N ASN A 425 -4.14 10.78 -6.92
CA ASN A 425 -4.79 12.06 -7.22
C ASN A 425 -6.30 11.91 -7.01
N PHE A 426 -6.72 11.79 -5.75
CA PHE A 426 -8.12 11.73 -5.36
C PHE A 426 -8.82 13.07 -5.60
N ASP A 427 -10.09 13.04 -5.98
CA ASP A 427 -10.87 14.26 -6.15
C ASP A 427 -11.41 14.73 -4.79
N ASN A 428 -10.88 15.86 -4.31
CA ASN A 428 -11.21 16.37 -2.98
C ASN A 428 -12.67 16.77 -2.79
N ALA A 429 -13.43 17.01 -3.88
CA ALA A 429 -14.88 17.19 -3.83
C ALA A 429 -15.63 15.97 -3.24
N HIS A 430 -14.99 14.80 -3.25
CA HIS A 430 -15.52 13.56 -2.70
C HIS A 430 -14.89 13.16 -1.36
N SER A 431 -14.13 14.06 -0.73
CA SER A 431 -13.54 13.84 0.59
C SER A 431 -14.55 14.09 1.71
N VAL A 432 -14.31 13.49 2.88
CA VAL A 432 -15.12 13.72 4.09
C VAL A 432 -14.99 15.18 4.54
N GLN A 433 -13.82 15.79 4.35
CA GLN A 433 -13.56 17.18 4.70
C GLN A 433 -14.40 18.14 3.85
N HIS A 434 -14.55 17.85 2.56
CA HIS A 434 -15.43 18.62 1.68
C HIS A 434 -16.90 18.46 2.10
N GLU A 435 -17.34 17.24 2.40
CA GLU A 435 -18.69 16.99 2.94
C GLU A 435 -18.94 17.79 4.23
N MET A 436 -17.97 17.81 5.16
CA MET A 436 -18.06 18.62 6.39
C MET A 436 -18.14 20.13 6.13
N LEU A 437 -17.53 20.63 5.05
CA LEU A 437 -17.60 22.04 4.66
C LEU A 437 -18.94 22.37 3.99
N GLU A 438 -19.48 21.45 3.17
CA GLU A 438 -20.84 21.56 2.60
C GLU A 438 -21.90 21.57 3.70
N GLU A 439 -21.81 20.69 4.70
CA GLU A 439 -22.74 20.62 5.83
C GLU A 439 -22.75 21.89 6.70
N GLN A 440 -21.70 22.70 6.61
CA GLN A 440 -21.55 23.97 7.32
C GLN A 440 -21.90 25.19 6.45
N ASP A 441 -22.40 24.99 5.23
CA ASP A 441 -22.71 26.03 4.24
C ASP A 441 -21.50 26.93 3.89
N LEU A 442 -20.28 26.38 3.97
CA LEU A 442 -19.03 27.12 3.73
C LEU A 442 -18.53 27.03 2.28
N ILE A 443 -19.02 26.04 1.54
CA ILE A 443 -18.76 25.85 0.12
C ILE A 443 -20.06 25.42 -0.57
N GLU A 444 -20.19 25.72 -1.86
CA GLU A 444 -21.35 25.30 -2.62
C GLU A 444 -21.43 23.76 -2.68
N THR A 445 -22.65 23.23 -2.56
CA THR A 445 -22.88 21.80 -2.79
C THR A 445 -22.55 21.48 -4.24
N GLU A 446 -21.41 20.84 -4.47
CA GLU A 446 -21.06 20.42 -5.81
C GLU A 446 -22.02 19.30 -6.23
N GLN A 447 -22.53 19.38 -7.46
CA GLN A 447 -23.17 18.21 -8.06
C GLN A 447 -22.10 17.14 -8.27
N LYS A 448 -21.95 16.22 -7.31
CA LYS A 448 -21.02 15.06 -7.29
C LYS A 448 -21.25 14.05 -8.43
N LYS A 449 -21.83 14.46 -9.57
CA LYS A 449 -22.28 13.65 -10.71
C LYS A 449 -21.15 12.99 -11.49
N LEU A 450 -19.90 13.46 -11.39
CA LEU A 450 -18.81 12.95 -12.23
C LEU A 450 -18.48 11.48 -11.91
N TYR A 451 -18.50 11.09 -10.63
CA TYR A 451 -18.09 9.74 -10.19
C TYR A 451 -19.20 8.95 -9.47
N SER A 452 -20.28 9.60 -9.01
CA SER A 452 -21.28 9.07 -8.06
C SER A 452 -22.17 7.89 -8.49
N ASN A 453 -22.13 7.46 -9.75
CA ASN A 453 -23.05 6.41 -10.21
C ASN A 453 -22.57 4.95 -10.00
N TYR A 454 -21.37 4.68 -9.44
CA TYR A 454 -20.85 3.30 -9.30
C TYR A 454 -19.85 3.08 -8.18
#